data_AF-A0A6P1J0D7-F1
#
_entry.id   AF-A0A6P1J0D7-F1
#
_cell.length_a   1.000
_cell.length_b   1.000
_cell.length_c   1.000
_cell.angle_alpha   90.00
_cell.angle_beta   90.00
_cell.angle_gamma   90.00
#
_symmetry.space_group_name_H-M   'P 1'
#
loop_
_entity.id
_entity.type
_entity.pdbx_description
1 polymer ?
#
loop_
_entity_poly.entity_id
_entity_poly.type
_entity_poly.pdbx_seq_one_letter_code
_entity_poly.pdbx_strand_id
1 'polypeptide(L)'
;MPTPTSSRAPREAATPAPATSYEAALEELEQLVAQLDAGKLPLDQLLTRYQRGAELLTFCRARLDEVEDQIKVLEGSTLKPWDAN
;
A
#
# COMPACT_ATOMS: atom_id res chain seq x y z
N MET A 1 -22.78 8.87 -44.85
CA MET A 1 -22.73 9.26 -43.43
C MET A 1 -21.50 8.61 -42.80
N PRO A 2 -20.51 9.36 -42.31
CA PRO A 2 -19.49 8.82 -41.41
C PRO A 2 -19.82 9.21 -39.95
N THR A 3 -19.88 8.21 -39.07
CA THR A 3 -20.05 8.38 -37.63
C THR A 3 -18.79 8.95 -36.97
N PRO A 4 -18.92 9.79 -35.92
CA PRO A 4 -17.78 10.44 -35.28
C PRO A 4 -16.92 9.44 -34.51
N THR A 5 -15.61 9.62 -34.64
CA THR A 5 -14.56 8.97 -33.83
C THR A 5 -14.76 9.32 -32.36
N SER A 6 -15.05 8.32 -31.53
CA SER A 6 -15.09 8.48 -30.08
C SER A 6 -13.66 8.38 -29.55
N SER A 7 -12.97 9.51 -29.53
CA SER A 7 -11.71 9.72 -28.83
C SER A 7 -11.95 9.48 -27.33
N ARG A 8 -11.64 8.27 -26.84
CA ARG A 8 -11.66 7.97 -25.41
C ARG A 8 -10.31 8.38 -24.83
N ALA A 9 -10.27 9.59 -24.28
CA ALA A 9 -9.18 10.04 -23.43
C ALA A 9 -8.94 9.06 -22.28
N PRO A 10 -7.68 8.79 -21.88
CA PRO A 10 -7.39 8.12 -20.63
C PRO A 10 -7.71 9.10 -19.50
N ARG A 11 -8.81 8.84 -18.80
CA ARG A 11 -9.19 9.59 -17.61
C ARG A 11 -9.41 8.63 -16.45
N GLU A 12 -8.42 7.80 -16.19
CA GLU A 12 -8.16 7.35 -14.83
C GLU A 12 -7.16 8.33 -14.24
N ALA A 13 -7.73 9.46 -13.81
CA ALA A 13 -7.08 10.31 -12.86
C ALA A 13 -6.74 9.42 -11.65
N ALA A 14 -5.45 9.19 -11.46
CA ALA A 14 -4.90 8.69 -10.22
C ALA A 14 -5.55 9.51 -9.09
N THR A 15 -6.44 8.87 -8.35
CA THR A 15 -6.82 9.34 -7.03
C THR A 15 -5.52 9.65 -6.30
N PRO A 16 -5.35 10.85 -5.71
CA PRO A 16 -4.22 11.10 -4.83
C PRO A 16 -4.47 10.19 -3.64
N ALA A 17 -3.94 8.97 -3.72
CA ALA A 17 -3.86 8.08 -2.59
C ALA A 17 -3.18 8.91 -1.49
N PRO A 18 -3.70 8.90 -0.26
CA PRO A 18 -3.05 9.60 0.83
C PRO A 18 -1.58 9.21 0.84
N ALA A 19 -0.70 10.12 1.22
CA ALA A 19 0.77 9.95 1.32
C ALA A 19 1.20 8.89 2.36
N THR A 20 0.36 7.89 2.57
CA THR A 20 0.42 6.79 3.54
C THR A 20 -0.27 5.55 2.96
N SER A 21 -0.32 5.40 1.64
CA SER A 21 -0.77 4.13 1.03
C SER A 21 0.29 3.06 1.23
N TYR A 22 -0.15 1.79 1.28
CA TYR A 22 0.77 0.65 1.39
C TYR A 22 1.85 0.67 0.30
N GLU A 23 1.44 0.90 -0.95
CA GLU A 23 2.33 1.00 -2.11
C GLU A 23 3.36 2.12 -1.93
N ALA A 24 2.95 3.30 -1.45
CA ALA A 24 3.89 4.41 -1.21
C ALA A 24 4.89 4.09 -0.09
N ALA A 25 4.44 3.43 0.97
CA ALA A 25 5.31 3.01 2.06
C ALA A 25 6.32 1.93 1.60
N LEU A 26 5.89 1.02 0.73
CA LEU A 26 6.74 0.00 0.14
C LEU A 26 7.78 0.62 -0.79
N GLU A 27 7.38 1.54 -1.66
CA GLU A 27 8.30 2.26 -2.56
C GLU A 27 9.35 3.06 -1.78
N GLU A 28 8.95 3.74 -0.70
CA GLU A 28 9.88 4.47 0.18
C GLU A 28 10.88 3.50 0.84
N LEU A 29 10.42 2.32 1.27
CA LEU A 29 11.27 1.29 1.87
C LEU A 29 12.30 0.74 0.86
N GLU A 30 11.88 0.45 -0.37
CA GLU A 30 12.78 -0.01 -1.44
C GLU A 30 13.85 1.03 -1.77
N GLN A 31 13.47 2.30 -1.91
CA GLN A 31 14.41 3.39 -2.13
C GLN A 31 15.40 3.55 -0.97
N LEU A 32 14.93 3.34 0.26
CA LEU A 32 15.77 3.42 1.45
C LEU A 32 16.78 2.27 1.50
N VAL A 33 16.34 1.04 1.21
CA VAL A 33 17.22 -0.15 1.12
C VAL A 33 18.24 0.00 0.00
N ALA A 34 17.83 0.48 -1.18
CA ALA A 34 18.75 0.73 -2.29
C ALA A 34 19.84 1.74 -1.94
N GLN A 35 19.52 2.77 -1.14
CA GLN A 35 20.50 3.73 -0.67
C GLN A 35 21.46 3.13 0.36
N LEU A 36 20.96 2.29 1.27
CA LEU A 36 21.78 1.55 2.24
C LEU A 36 22.77 0.61 1.54
N ASP A 37 22.30 -0.12 0.53
CA ASP A 37 23.12 -1.07 -0.25
C ASP A 37 24.17 -0.35 -1.12
N ALA A 38 23.84 0.85 -1.61
CA ALA A 38 24.81 1.70 -2.30
C ALA A 38 26.01 2.11 -1.42
N GLY A 39 25.92 1.96 -0.09
CA GLY A 39 27.04 2.14 0.84
C GLY A 39 27.58 3.57 0.94
N LYS A 40 26.86 4.57 0.41
CA LYS A 40 27.26 5.99 0.38
C LYS A 40 26.71 6.82 1.54
N LEU A 41 26.06 6.19 2.51
CA LEU A 41 25.45 6.91 3.63
C LEU A 41 26.44 7.13 4.77
N PRO A 42 26.57 8.37 5.29
CA PRO A 42 27.33 8.62 6.50
C PRO A 42 26.66 7.94 7.71
N LEU A 43 27.46 7.57 8.72
CA LEU A 43 27.02 6.84 9.91
C LEU A 43 25.83 7.49 10.63
N ASP A 44 25.79 8.83 10.66
CA ASP A 44 24.72 9.61 11.29
C ASP A 44 23.36 9.44 10.58
N GLN A 45 23.39 9.33 9.25
CA GLN A 45 22.20 9.11 8.42
C GLN A 45 21.76 7.64 8.44
N LEU A 46 22.69 6.70 8.65
CA LEU A 46 22.40 5.26 8.72
C LEU A 46 21.37 4.95 9.79
N LEU A 47 21.52 5.49 11.01
CA LEU A 47 20.58 5.28 12.10
C LEU A 47 19.19 5.83 11.76
N THR A 48 19.13 7.07 11.25
CA THR A 48 17.88 7.72 10.86
C THR A 48 17.14 6.94 9.76
N ARG A 49 17.88 6.47 8.74
CA ARG A 49 17.30 5.65 7.66
C ARG A 49 16.81 4.30 8.19
N TYR A 50 17.58 3.66 9.06
CA TYR A 50 17.17 2.39 9.67
C TYR A 50 15.88 2.54 10.48
N GLN A 51 15.77 3.62 11.26
CA GLN A 51 14.60 3.92 12.07
C GLN A 51 13.37 4.19 11.19
N ARG A 52 13.53 4.97 10.11
CA ARG A 52 12.48 5.19 9.12
C ARG A 52 12.05 3.88 8.44
N GLY A 53 13.00 3.02 8.07
CA GLY A 53 12.71 1.70 7.51
C GLY A 53 11.90 0.81 8.45
N ALA A 54 12.20 0.85 9.76
CA ALA A 54 11.46 0.11 10.77
C ALA A 54 10.02 0.63 10.94
N GLU A 55 9.80 1.94 10.86
CA GLU A 55 8.46 2.54 10.85
C GLU A 55 7.66 2.09 9.62
N LEU A 56 8.26 2.15 8.43
CA LEU A 56 7.61 1.73 7.17
C LEU A 56 7.24 0.23 7.21
N LEU A 57 8.13 -0.63 7.70
CA LEU A 57 7.85 -2.05 7.90
C LEU A 57 6.68 -2.29 8.85
N THR A 58 6.65 -1.56 9.97
CA THR A 58 5.57 -1.66 10.95
C THR A 58 4.24 -1.23 10.33
N PHE A 59 4.26 -0.15 9.55
CA PHE A 59 3.09 0.34 8.83
C PHE A 59 2.56 -0.68 7.81
N CYS A 60 3.43 -1.23 6.98
CA CYS A 60 3.06 -2.24 5.99
C CYS A 60 2.42 -3.46 6.64
N ARG A 61 2.97 -3.91 7.77
CA ARG A 61 2.42 -5.05 8.51
C ARG A 61 1.06 -4.74 9.13
N ALA A 62 0.91 -3.58 9.75
CA ALA A 62 -0.36 -3.15 10.32
C ALA A 62 -1.47 -3.07 9.26
N ARG A 63 -1.15 -2.65 8.03
CA ARG A 63 -2.11 -2.64 6.92
C ARG A 63 -2.54 -4.04 6.50
N LEU A 64 -1.61 -4.99 6.45
CA LEU A 64 -1.96 -6.39 6.16
C LEU A 64 -2.85 -6.98 7.26
N ASP A 65 -2.51 -6.74 8.52
CA ASP A 65 -3.31 -7.20 9.66
C ASP A 65 -4.73 -6.61 9.65
N GLU A 66 -4.87 -5.32 9.30
CA GLU A 66 -6.17 -4.64 9.18
C GLU A 66 -7.02 -5.25 8.06
N VAL A 67 -6.41 -5.56 6.91
CA VAL A 67 -7.10 -6.23 5.79
C VAL A 67 -7.49 -7.66 6.18
N GLU A 68 -6.62 -8.39 6.88
CA GLU A 68 -6.91 -9.74 7.36
C GLU A 68 -8.08 -9.74 8.36
N ASP A 69 -8.13 -8.77 9.28
CA ASP A 69 -9.23 -8.61 10.23
C ASP A 69 -10.56 -8.31 9.51
N GLN A 70 -10.53 -7.41 8.53
CA GLN A 70 -11.70 -7.11 7.69
C GLN A 70 -12.22 -8.36 6.96
N ILE A 71 -11.32 -9.18 6.40
CA ILE A 71 -11.67 -10.45 5.75
C ILE A 71 -12.29 -11.41 6.78
N LYS A 72 -11.69 -11.56 7.96
CA LYS A 72 -12.21 -12.44 9.03
C LYS A 72 -13.61 -12.02 9.48
N VAL A 73 -13.87 -10.72 9.60
CA VAL A 73 -15.21 -10.20 9.92
C VAL A 73 -16.21 -10.55 8.81
N LEU A 74 -15.82 -10.41 7.54
CA LEU A 74 -16.65 -10.77 6.39
C LEU A 74 -16.93 -12.29 6.32
N GLU A 75 -15.94 -13.13 6.58
CA GLU A 75 -16.11 -14.59 6.65
C GLU A 75 -16.97 -15.02 7.85
N GLY A 76 -16.76 -14.41 9.02
CA GLY A 76 -17.58 -14.64 10.20
C GLY A 76 -19.04 -14.19 10.03
N SER A 77 -19.28 -13.16 9.21
CA SER A 77 -20.63 -12.67 8.91
C SER A 77 -21.31 -13.41 7.74
N THR A 78 -20.53 -14.03 6.83
CA THR A 78 -21.07 -14.92 5.79
C THR A 78 -21.54 -16.28 6.36
N LEU A 79 -21.05 -16.66 7.54
CA LEU A 79 -21.40 -17.90 8.25
C LEU A 79 -22.54 -17.73 9.27
N LYS A 80 -23.49 -16.80 9.07
CA LYS A 80 -24.80 -16.97 9.70
C LYS A 80 -25.56 -18.01 8.86
N PRO A 81 -25.66 -19.29 9.28
CA PRO A 81 -26.62 -20.17 8.64
C PRO A 81 -27.96 -19.46 8.80
N TRP A 82 -28.57 -19.12 7.68
CA TRP A 82 -29.98 -18.84 7.67
C TRP A 82 -30.64 -20.18 8.01
N ASP A 83 -30.77 -20.47 9.31
CA ASP A 83 -31.67 -21.50 9.82
C ASP A 83 -33.09 -21.03 9.48
N ALA A 84 -33.51 -21.37 8.27
CA ALA A 84 -34.87 -21.19 7.81
C ALA A 84 -35.70 -22.28 8.49
N ASN A 85 -36.29 -21.91 9.62
CA ASN A 85 -37.42 -22.60 10.23
C ASN A 85 -38.59 -22.72 9.26
#